data_AF-A0A943I338-F1
#
_entry.id   AF-A0A943I338-F1
#
_cell.length_a   1.000
_cell.length_b   1.000
_cell.length_c   1.000
_cell.angle_alpha   90.00
_cell.angle_beta   90.00
_cell.angle_gamma   90.00
#
_symmetry.space_group_name_H-M   'P 1'
#
loop_
_entity.id
_entity.type
_entity.pdbx_description
1 polymer ?
#
loop_
_entity_poly.entity_id
_entity_poly.type
_entity_poly.pdbx_seq_one_letter_code
_entity_poly.pdbx_strand_id
1 'polypeptide(L)'
;MNNNVYVDIHVLQTVPPSCINRDDTGSPKTAVYGGTTRARISSQAWKRAVRKEFHKRFPNEELGLRTKRIVELVKRELQNSDSSLSDEKAVKKAVDGLEKAGLKIKDPSKGTDALFFISMGQVRTIADLIISGEEDKKQYKNALKEVPSIDMIMFGRMVASDPSLNYDATVQVAHGISTHTVHNEYDYFTAVDDCSQDEEAGAGHLGTVEFNSSTMYRFATINVPELSDYVGTETGKAVREFLEAFIYSMPTGKENTFANRTLPFAIYITVRNDQPINLCGAFERPVKAGQDGYEEASEKAFVEYAKELYTKYGNAPAYSFGMGNQISSLTETASVPAILDKLEKVINEQVGPEK
;
A
#
# COMPACT_ATOMS: atom_id res chain seq x y z
N MET A 1 26.79 5.73 -14.72
CA MET A 1 25.89 4.65 -15.15
C MET A 1 24.74 4.68 -14.17
N ASN A 2 23.52 4.96 -14.60
CA ASN A 2 22.37 4.73 -13.73
C ASN A 2 22.31 3.22 -13.50
N ASN A 3 22.63 2.77 -12.29
CA ASN A 3 22.35 1.39 -11.93
C ASN A 3 20.84 1.29 -11.73
N ASN A 4 20.15 0.61 -12.63
CA ASN A 4 18.73 0.33 -12.51
C ASN A 4 18.53 -0.70 -11.39
N VAL A 5 18.48 -0.26 -10.14
CA VAL A 5 18.26 -1.14 -8.99
C VAL A 5 16.78 -1.25 -8.67
N TYR A 6 16.25 -2.47 -8.73
CA TYR A 6 14.88 -2.79 -8.35
C TYR A 6 14.87 -3.77 -7.19
N VAL A 7 13.96 -3.54 -6.23
CA VAL A 7 13.68 -4.50 -5.15
C VAL A 7 12.30 -5.08 -5.35
N ASP A 8 12.26 -6.34 -5.74
CA ASP A 8 11.02 -7.09 -5.93
C ASP A 8 10.70 -7.87 -4.66
N ILE A 9 9.44 -7.81 -4.20
CA ILE A 9 8.92 -8.64 -3.12
C ILE A 9 7.75 -9.49 -3.59
N HIS A 10 7.92 -10.80 -3.40
CA HIS A 10 6.94 -11.83 -3.69
C HIS A 10 6.49 -12.45 -2.37
N VAL A 11 5.18 -12.52 -2.17
CA VAL A 11 4.58 -13.01 -0.92
C VAL A 11 3.50 -14.03 -1.25
N LEU A 12 3.58 -15.19 -0.61
CA LEU A 12 2.51 -16.18 -0.57
C LEU A 12 1.89 -16.19 0.84
N GLN A 13 0.58 -16.01 0.89
CA GLN A 13 -0.14 -15.86 2.14
C GLN A 13 -1.51 -16.53 2.04
N THR A 14 -1.81 -17.42 2.97
CA THR A 14 -3.15 -18.01 3.10
C THR A 14 -4.07 -17.06 3.85
N VAL A 15 -5.28 -16.89 3.32
CA VAL A 15 -6.35 -16.11 3.91
C VAL A 15 -7.51 -17.06 4.22
N PRO A 16 -7.99 -17.11 5.49
CA PRO A 16 -9.10 -17.96 5.89
C PRO A 16 -10.42 -17.49 5.27
N PRO A 17 -11.51 -18.25 5.40
CA PRO A 17 -12.85 -17.82 4.99
C PRO A 17 -13.13 -16.38 5.41
N SER A 18 -13.24 -15.47 4.43
CA SER A 18 -13.38 -14.04 4.70
C SER A 18 -13.81 -13.22 3.48
N CYS A 19 -14.10 -11.94 3.73
CA CYS A 19 -14.47 -10.94 2.72
C CYS A 19 -13.61 -9.66 2.89
N ILE A 20 -12.28 -9.83 2.80
CA ILE A 20 -11.28 -8.77 3.02
C ILE A 20 -11.36 -7.59 2.05
N ASN A 21 -11.81 -7.85 0.80
CA ASN A 21 -12.01 -6.81 -0.19
C ASN A 21 -13.21 -7.13 -1.07
N ARG A 22 -14.24 -6.29 -0.97
CA ARG A 22 -15.54 -6.46 -1.65
C ARG A 22 -15.85 -5.39 -2.68
N ASP A 23 -16.71 -5.72 -3.63
CA ASP A 23 -17.31 -4.79 -4.58
C ASP A 23 -18.51 -4.04 -3.96
N ASP A 24 -19.26 -3.35 -4.81
CA ASP A 24 -20.45 -2.57 -4.47
C ASP A 24 -21.66 -3.43 -4.08
N THR A 25 -21.70 -4.71 -4.48
CA THR A 25 -22.76 -5.66 -4.06
C THR A 25 -22.43 -6.35 -2.74
N GLY A 26 -21.21 -6.16 -2.22
CA GLY A 26 -20.75 -6.77 -0.97
C GLY A 26 -20.04 -8.10 -1.15
N SER A 27 -19.86 -8.53 -2.40
CA SER A 27 -19.22 -9.78 -2.80
C SER A 27 -17.70 -9.68 -2.77
N PRO A 28 -16.96 -10.74 -2.39
CA PRO A 28 -15.50 -10.75 -2.52
C PRO A 28 -15.09 -10.48 -3.97
N LYS A 29 -14.16 -9.54 -4.17
CA LYS A 29 -13.67 -9.24 -5.51
C LYS A 29 -12.97 -10.46 -6.11
N THR A 30 -13.29 -10.75 -7.36
CA THR A 30 -12.65 -11.81 -8.14
C THR A 30 -11.95 -11.25 -9.38
N ALA A 31 -11.22 -12.12 -10.09
CA ALA A 31 -10.71 -11.90 -11.44
C ALA A 31 -10.58 -13.24 -12.18
N VAL A 32 -10.57 -13.21 -13.51
CA VAL A 32 -10.25 -14.39 -14.34
C VAL A 32 -8.76 -14.40 -14.63
N TYR A 33 -8.07 -15.50 -14.31
CA TYR A 33 -6.65 -15.70 -14.63
C TYR A 33 -6.37 -17.17 -14.94
N GLY A 34 -5.75 -17.44 -16.10
CA GLY A 34 -5.58 -18.79 -16.63
C GLY A 34 -6.91 -19.51 -16.88
N GLY A 35 -7.91 -18.77 -17.34
CA GLY A 35 -9.24 -19.31 -17.68
C GLY A 35 -10.13 -19.69 -16.50
N THR A 36 -9.77 -19.35 -15.25
CA THR A 36 -10.59 -19.68 -14.07
C THR A 36 -10.72 -18.50 -13.10
N THR A 37 -11.76 -18.54 -12.25
CA THR A 37 -12.05 -17.51 -11.25
C THR A 37 -11.07 -17.58 -10.09
N ARG A 38 -10.44 -16.44 -9.79
CA ARG A 38 -9.49 -16.23 -8.70
C ARG A 38 -10.02 -15.22 -7.70
N ALA A 39 -9.71 -15.41 -6.43
CA ALA A 39 -9.90 -14.33 -5.46
C ALA A 39 -8.95 -13.20 -5.82
N ARG A 40 -9.41 -11.96 -5.72
CA ARG A 40 -8.62 -10.77 -6.01
C ARG A 40 -8.73 -9.77 -4.88
N ILE A 41 -7.60 -9.31 -4.39
CA ILE A 41 -7.52 -8.15 -3.50
C ILE A 41 -6.94 -6.99 -4.29
N SER A 42 -7.63 -5.86 -4.29
CA SER A 42 -7.18 -4.68 -5.01
C SER A 42 -5.85 -4.14 -4.47
N SER A 43 -4.97 -3.70 -5.38
CA SER A 43 -3.73 -3.01 -5.01
C SER A 43 -4.01 -1.82 -4.10
N GLN A 44 -5.12 -1.10 -4.31
CA GLN A 44 -5.55 0.03 -3.47
C GLN A 44 -5.85 -0.41 -2.03
N ALA A 45 -6.47 -1.58 -1.82
CA ALA A 45 -6.74 -2.11 -0.48
C ALA A 45 -5.43 -2.43 0.26
N TRP A 46 -4.48 -3.07 -0.43
CA TRP A 46 -3.14 -3.34 0.10
C TRP A 46 -2.35 -2.06 0.37
N LYS A 47 -2.27 -1.13 -0.60
CA LYS A 47 -1.60 0.17 -0.41
C LYS A 47 -2.17 0.93 0.77
N ARG A 48 -3.49 0.91 0.99
CA ARG A 48 -4.10 1.53 2.17
C ARG A 48 -3.69 0.82 3.46
N ALA A 49 -3.63 -0.51 3.48
CA ALA A 49 -3.18 -1.26 4.65
C ALA A 49 -1.71 -0.94 4.99
N VAL A 50 -0.84 -0.91 3.97
CA VAL A 50 0.57 -0.53 4.09
C VAL A 50 0.72 0.89 4.62
N ARG A 51 0.01 1.87 4.04
CA ARG A 51 0.03 3.27 4.53
C ARG A 51 -0.44 3.42 5.97
N LYS A 52 -1.38 2.60 6.43
CA LYS A 52 -1.76 2.60 7.84
C LYS A 52 -0.64 2.07 8.72
N GLU A 53 0.03 1.01 8.28
CA GLU A 53 1.16 0.44 9.00
C GLU A 53 2.36 1.39 9.07
N PHE A 54 2.52 2.27 8.07
CA PHE A 54 3.55 3.31 8.09
C PHE A 54 3.47 4.24 9.31
N HIS A 55 2.29 4.46 9.89
CA HIS A 55 2.14 5.30 11.09
C HIS A 55 2.80 4.69 12.34
N LYS A 56 3.18 3.41 12.28
CA LYS A 56 3.95 2.74 13.35
C LYS A 56 5.47 2.73 13.06
N ARG A 57 5.86 3.14 11.86
CA ARG A 57 7.20 2.93 11.30
C ARG A 57 7.93 4.22 10.98
N PHE A 58 7.18 5.22 10.53
CA PHE A 58 7.67 6.55 10.25
C PHE A 58 7.03 7.57 11.20
N PRO A 59 7.74 8.65 11.54
CA PRO A 59 7.14 9.81 12.20
C PRO A 59 5.93 10.33 11.41
N ASN A 60 4.89 10.79 12.12
CA ASN A 60 3.67 11.28 11.46
C ASN A 60 3.94 12.51 10.58
N GLU A 61 4.99 13.26 10.86
CA GLU A 61 5.43 14.42 10.09
C GLU A 61 5.96 14.05 8.70
N GLU A 62 6.50 12.82 8.56
CA GLU A 62 7.00 12.28 7.29
C GLU A 62 5.88 11.64 6.44
N LEU A 63 4.66 11.55 6.97
CA LEU A 63 3.51 10.92 6.34
C LEU A 63 2.52 11.94 5.78
N GLY A 64 1.86 11.54 4.69
CA GLY A 64 0.86 12.35 4.01
C GLY A 64 -0.56 11.99 4.39
N LEU A 65 -1.45 12.97 4.26
CA LEU A 65 -2.88 12.82 4.49
C LEU A 65 -3.63 12.92 3.16
N ARG A 66 -4.60 12.01 2.97
CA ARG A 66 -5.56 12.08 1.87
C ARG A 66 -6.86 12.64 2.41
N THR A 67 -7.17 13.89 2.10
CA THR A 67 -8.35 14.58 2.64
C THR A 67 -8.95 15.54 1.63
N LYS A 68 -10.24 15.82 1.79
CA LYS A 68 -10.87 16.99 1.15
C LYS A 68 -10.72 18.23 2.03
N ARG A 69 -10.58 18.06 3.35
CA ARG A 69 -10.57 19.12 4.36
C ARG A 69 -9.16 19.72 4.54
N ILE A 70 -8.50 20.05 3.43
CA ILE A 70 -7.14 20.64 3.45
C ILE A 70 -7.10 22.01 4.15
N VAL A 71 -8.18 22.77 4.07
CA VAL A 71 -8.34 24.06 4.78
C VAL A 71 -8.20 23.87 6.29
N GLU A 72 -8.77 22.80 6.83
CA GLU A 72 -8.68 22.51 8.26
C GLU A 72 -7.24 22.15 8.69
N LEU A 73 -6.46 21.50 7.81
CA LEU A 73 -5.06 21.19 8.09
C LEU A 73 -4.22 22.47 8.16
N VAL A 74 -4.32 23.35 7.15
CA VAL A 74 -3.60 24.62 7.13
C VAL A 74 -4.06 25.52 8.28
N LYS A 75 -5.36 25.56 8.57
CA LYS A 75 -5.92 26.31 9.71
C LYS A 75 -5.28 25.89 11.04
N ARG A 76 -5.23 24.58 11.29
CA ARG A 76 -4.65 24.04 12.53
C ARG A 76 -3.18 24.42 12.63
N GLU A 77 -2.42 24.32 11.54
CA GLU A 77 -1.00 24.68 11.56
C GLU A 77 -0.80 26.19 11.81
N LEU A 78 -1.60 27.05 11.19
CA LEU A 78 -1.58 28.50 11.47
C LEU A 78 -1.86 28.81 12.94
N GLN A 79 -2.84 28.15 13.55
CA GLN A 79 -3.20 28.36 14.95
C GLN A 79 -2.16 27.78 15.93
N ASN A 80 -1.43 26.74 15.52
CA ASN A 80 -0.30 26.23 16.29
C ASN A 80 0.87 27.21 16.28
N SER A 81 1.13 27.89 15.16
CA SER A 81 2.21 28.88 15.03
C SER A 81 1.85 30.24 15.62
N ASP A 82 0.59 30.66 15.52
CA ASP A 82 0.07 31.90 16.10
C ASP A 82 -1.28 31.65 16.80
N SER A 83 -1.22 31.40 18.10
CA SER A 83 -2.38 31.10 18.95
C SER A 83 -3.34 32.28 19.15
N SER A 84 -2.96 33.48 18.70
CA SER A 84 -3.83 34.67 18.75
C SER A 84 -4.80 34.77 17.57
N LEU A 85 -4.63 33.93 16.54
CA LEU A 85 -5.51 33.90 15.37
C LEU A 85 -6.89 33.35 15.73
N SER A 86 -7.91 34.19 15.58
CA SER A 86 -9.31 33.73 15.66
C SER A 86 -9.61 32.72 14.53
N ASP A 87 -10.54 31.81 14.80
CA ASP A 87 -10.90 30.73 13.87
C ASP A 87 -11.30 31.28 12.48
N GLU A 88 -12.12 32.32 12.45
CA GLU A 88 -12.57 32.98 11.23
C GLU A 88 -11.41 33.57 10.40
N LYS A 89 -10.44 34.20 11.08
CA LYS A 89 -9.25 34.77 10.41
C LYS A 89 -8.35 33.67 9.89
N ALA A 90 -8.14 32.61 10.65
CA ALA A 90 -7.33 31.47 10.24
C ALA A 90 -7.92 30.76 9.03
N VAL A 91 -9.25 30.55 9.00
CA VAL A 91 -9.94 29.98 7.82
C VAL A 91 -9.76 30.86 6.59
N LYS A 92 -10.00 32.17 6.73
CA LYS A 92 -9.86 33.10 5.59
C LYS A 92 -8.44 33.10 5.02
N LYS A 93 -7.43 33.15 5.88
CA LYS A 93 -6.01 33.08 5.49
C LYS A 93 -5.65 31.74 4.83
N ALA A 94 -6.13 30.63 5.38
CA ALA A 94 -5.90 29.30 4.82
C ALA A 94 -6.50 29.14 3.42
N VAL A 95 -7.72 29.63 3.20
CA VAL A 95 -8.37 29.61 1.88
C VAL A 95 -7.57 30.44 0.87
N ASP A 96 -7.19 31.66 1.23
CA ASP A 96 -6.40 32.55 0.36
C ASP A 96 -5.06 31.90 -0.05
N GLY A 97 -4.30 31.34 0.90
CA GLY A 97 -3.05 30.66 0.60
C GLY A 97 -3.21 29.41 -0.30
N LEU A 98 -4.26 28.63 -0.08
CA LEU A 98 -4.55 27.44 -0.90
C LEU A 98 -5.02 27.81 -2.31
N GLU A 99 -5.79 28.89 -2.46
CA GLU A 99 -6.17 29.43 -3.77
C GLU A 99 -4.96 30.00 -4.52
N LYS A 100 -4.04 30.69 -3.82
CA LYS A 100 -2.75 31.12 -4.38
C LYS A 100 -1.91 29.93 -4.86
N ALA A 101 -1.99 28.78 -4.18
CA ALA A 101 -1.34 27.53 -4.58
C ALA A 101 -2.00 26.84 -5.80
N GLY A 102 -3.14 27.37 -6.29
CA GLY A 102 -3.86 26.85 -7.45
C GLY A 102 -4.96 25.84 -7.13
N LEU A 103 -5.31 25.66 -5.85
CA LEU A 103 -6.40 24.79 -5.44
C LEU A 103 -7.72 25.56 -5.41
N LYS A 104 -8.76 25.02 -6.04
CA LYS A 104 -10.10 25.62 -6.03
C LYS A 104 -10.87 25.18 -4.78
N ILE A 105 -11.27 26.14 -3.95
CA ILE A 105 -12.06 25.91 -2.73
C ILE A 105 -13.39 26.63 -2.87
N LYS A 106 -14.49 25.88 -3.02
CA LYS A 106 -15.84 26.46 -3.11
C LYS A 106 -16.47 26.71 -1.75
N ASP A 107 -16.17 25.84 -0.79
CA ASP A 107 -16.76 25.82 0.54
C ASP A 107 -15.65 25.46 1.54
N PRO A 108 -15.24 26.37 2.45
CA PRO A 108 -14.18 26.10 3.42
C PRO A 108 -14.44 24.90 4.33
N SER A 109 -15.70 24.57 4.59
CA SER A 109 -16.09 23.43 5.45
C SER A 109 -15.89 22.07 4.76
N LYS A 110 -16.12 22.04 3.44
CA LYS A 110 -15.97 20.84 2.59
C LYS A 110 -14.56 20.71 2.02
N GLY A 111 -13.88 21.84 1.81
CA GLY A 111 -12.54 21.94 1.23
C GLY A 111 -12.52 21.71 -0.28
N THR A 112 -11.67 20.81 -0.78
CA THR A 112 -11.49 20.54 -2.21
C THR A 112 -12.57 19.62 -2.78
N ASP A 113 -12.89 19.77 -4.07
CA ASP A 113 -13.88 18.93 -4.78
C ASP A 113 -13.48 17.43 -4.77
N ALA A 114 -12.19 17.15 -4.98
CA ALA A 114 -11.59 15.82 -4.98
C ALA A 114 -10.70 15.60 -3.75
N LEU A 115 -10.43 14.32 -3.42
CA LEU A 115 -9.44 13.96 -2.39
C LEU A 115 -8.06 14.44 -2.84
N PHE A 116 -7.42 15.26 -2.01
CA PHE A 116 -6.07 15.73 -2.24
C PHE A 116 -5.10 15.00 -1.31
N PHE A 117 -3.93 14.63 -1.82
CA PHE A 117 -2.87 13.97 -1.05
C PHE A 117 -1.77 14.99 -0.77
N ILE A 118 -1.56 15.32 0.51
CA ILE A 118 -0.62 16.38 0.93
C ILE A 118 0.23 15.89 2.11
N SER A 119 1.51 16.25 2.13
CA SER A 119 2.38 16.01 3.27
C SER A 119 2.20 17.07 4.35
N MET A 120 2.50 16.75 5.61
CA MET A 120 2.49 17.76 6.67
C MET A 120 3.59 18.83 6.46
N GLY A 121 4.71 18.48 5.83
CA GLY A 121 5.72 19.43 5.39
C GLY A 121 5.16 20.49 4.44
N GLN A 122 4.39 20.07 3.43
CA GLN A 122 3.74 20.99 2.48
C GLN A 122 2.71 21.90 3.16
N VAL A 123 1.95 21.37 4.12
CA VAL A 123 1.02 22.17 4.93
C VAL A 123 1.75 23.24 5.73
N ARG A 124 2.88 22.88 6.36
CA ARG A 124 3.74 23.81 7.12
C ARG A 124 4.31 24.91 6.25
N THR A 125 4.92 24.56 5.12
CA THR A 125 5.46 25.56 4.19
C THR A 125 4.38 26.54 3.71
N ILE A 126 3.16 26.07 3.42
CA ILE A 126 2.04 26.96 3.10
C ILE A 126 1.69 27.87 4.28
N ALA A 127 1.62 27.34 5.51
CA ALA A 127 1.34 28.14 6.70
C ALA A 127 2.42 29.21 6.94
N ASP A 128 3.70 28.88 6.77
CA ASP A 128 4.82 29.79 6.93
C ASP A 128 4.80 30.92 5.88
N LEU A 129 4.46 30.61 4.62
CA LEU A 129 4.26 31.60 3.57
C LEU A 129 3.11 32.57 3.92
N ILE A 130 2.02 32.05 4.49
CA ILE A 130 0.90 32.89 4.95
C ILE A 130 1.31 33.80 6.11
N ILE A 131 2.10 33.30 7.06
CA ILE A 131 2.54 34.05 8.25
C ILE A 131 3.54 35.14 7.86
N SER A 132 4.48 34.83 6.96
CA SER A 132 5.47 35.79 6.45
C SER A 132 4.86 36.89 5.58
N GLY A 133 3.59 36.74 5.17
CA GLY A 133 2.90 37.72 4.33
C GLY A 133 3.34 37.65 2.86
N GLU A 134 3.84 36.50 2.41
CA GLU A 134 4.22 36.29 1.01
C GLU A 134 2.98 36.31 0.11
N GLU A 135 3.11 36.97 -1.05
CA GLU A 135 2.05 37.18 -2.02
C GLU A 135 2.34 36.49 -3.36
N ASP A 136 3.57 36.02 -3.61
CA ASP A 136 3.92 35.31 -4.84
C ASP A 136 3.28 33.92 -4.93
N LYS A 137 2.28 33.80 -5.81
CA LYS A 137 1.59 32.54 -6.14
C LYS A 137 2.54 31.41 -6.56
N LYS A 138 3.69 31.71 -7.14
CA LYS A 138 4.67 30.67 -7.53
C LYS A 138 5.25 29.97 -6.30
N GLN A 139 5.53 30.70 -5.23
CA GLN A 139 6.05 30.11 -4.00
C GLN A 139 5.01 29.17 -3.36
N TYR A 140 3.75 29.56 -3.30
CA TYR A 140 2.66 28.68 -2.83
C TYR A 140 2.52 27.42 -3.67
N LYS A 141 2.66 27.53 -4.99
CA LYS A 141 2.61 26.37 -5.88
C LYS A 141 3.84 25.46 -5.70
N ASN A 142 5.02 26.04 -5.49
CA ASN A 142 6.24 25.29 -5.20
C ASN A 142 6.16 24.61 -3.83
N ALA A 143 5.54 25.25 -2.83
CA ALA A 143 5.28 24.65 -1.53
C ALA A 143 4.43 23.36 -1.61
N LEU A 144 3.60 23.19 -2.65
CA LEU A 144 2.89 21.93 -2.91
C LEU A 144 3.73 20.85 -3.62
N LYS A 145 4.94 21.19 -4.06
CA LYS A 145 5.89 20.31 -4.77
C LYS A 145 7.16 20.03 -3.97
N GLU A 146 7.49 20.90 -3.04
CA GLU A 146 8.62 20.74 -2.15
C GLU A 146 8.18 19.86 -0.97
N VAL A 147 9.13 19.13 -0.35
CA VAL A 147 8.90 18.32 0.86
C VAL A 147 7.77 17.27 0.75
N PRO A 148 7.81 16.35 -0.24
CA PRO A 148 6.84 15.26 -0.30
C PRO A 148 6.97 14.30 0.89
N SER A 149 5.87 13.67 1.30
CA SER A 149 5.89 12.61 2.33
C SER A 149 6.36 11.27 1.75
N ILE A 150 6.88 10.39 2.60
CA ILE A 150 7.41 9.08 2.17
C ILE A 150 6.35 8.24 1.46
N ASP A 151 5.11 8.26 1.96
CA ASP A 151 4.00 7.54 1.36
C ASP A 151 3.48 8.17 0.06
N MET A 152 3.76 9.45 -0.17
CA MET A 152 3.47 10.13 -1.43
C MET A 152 4.56 9.84 -2.46
N ILE A 153 5.83 9.80 -2.07
CA ILE A 153 6.95 9.35 -2.92
C ILE A 153 6.70 7.91 -3.38
N MET A 154 6.38 7.02 -2.44
CA MET A 154 6.19 5.60 -2.76
C MET A 154 4.94 5.32 -3.59
N PHE A 155 3.80 5.97 -3.31
CA PHE A 155 2.53 5.63 -3.97
C PHE A 155 2.02 6.66 -4.97
N GLY A 156 2.76 7.75 -5.17
CA GLY A 156 2.46 8.83 -6.08
C GLY A 156 1.27 9.71 -5.64
N ARG A 157 1.08 10.78 -6.39
CA ARG A 157 -0.05 11.71 -6.30
C ARG A 157 -0.53 12.07 -7.69
N MET A 158 -1.84 12.03 -7.89
CA MET A 158 -2.48 12.50 -9.11
C MET A 158 -3.43 13.66 -8.80
N VAL A 159 -3.24 14.78 -9.49
CA VAL A 159 -4.07 15.99 -9.41
C VAL A 159 -4.56 16.34 -10.81
N ALA A 160 -5.76 15.89 -11.15
CA ALA A 160 -6.31 16.04 -12.50
C ALA A 160 -6.46 17.50 -12.97
N SER A 161 -6.72 18.43 -12.04
CA SER A 161 -6.86 19.85 -12.34
C SER A 161 -5.52 20.55 -12.63
N ASP A 162 -4.42 20.01 -12.14
CA ASP A 162 -3.07 20.56 -12.37
C ASP A 162 -2.03 19.43 -12.37
N PRO A 163 -1.74 18.84 -13.55
CA PRO A 163 -0.77 17.77 -13.68
C PRO A 163 0.65 18.13 -13.21
N SER A 164 0.99 19.42 -13.09
CA SER A 164 2.31 19.82 -12.62
C SER A 164 2.54 19.55 -11.13
N LEU A 165 1.47 19.19 -10.40
CA LEU A 165 1.49 18.75 -9.01
C LEU A 165 1.53 17.22 -8.88
N ASN A 166 1.60 16.47 -9.99
CA ASN A 166 1.68 15.02 -9.90
C ASN A 166 3.03 14.58 -9.34
N TYR A 167 3.01 13.48 -8.60
CA TYR A 167 4.20 12.71 -8.23
C TYR A 167 4.07 11.31 -8.80
N ASP A 168 5.09 10.89 -9.53
CA ASP A 168 5.20 9.52 -9.99
C ASP A 168 5.61 8.63 -8.82
N ALA A 169 5.02 7.43 -8.78
CA ALA A 169 5.19 6.50 -7.69
C ALA A 169 6.47 5.69 -7.88
N THR A 170 7.34 5.66 -6.87
CA THR A 170 8.55 4.82 -6.89
C THR A 170 8.25 3.35 -6.61
N VAL A 171 7.05 3.04 -6.09
CA VAL A 171 6.59 1.68 -5.78
C VAL A 171 5.42 1.28 -6.66
N GLN A 172 5.57 0.13 -7.31
CA GLN A 172 4.49 -0.53 -8.03
C GLN A 172 3.93 -1.67 -7.19
N VAL A 173 2.61 -1.70 -6.99
CA VAL A 173 1.94 -2.75 -6.20
C VAL A 173 0.89 -3.43 -7.07
N ALA A 174 1.04 -4.74 -7.28
CA ALA A 174 0.08 -5.53 -8.05
C ALA A 174 -1.21 -5.78 -7.26
N HIS A 175 -2.27 -6.17 -7.99
CA HIS A 175 -3.40 -6.83 -7.35
C HIS A 175 -2.93 -8.18 -6.78
N GLY A 176 -3.34 -8.50 -5.56
CA GLY A 176 -3.16 -9.86 -5.05
C GLY A 176 -4.16 -10.78 -5.72
N ILE A 177 -3.74 -11.95 -6.18
CA ILE A 177 -4.60 -12.97 -6.79
C ILE A 177 -4.39 -14.33 -6.14
N SER A 178 -5.41 -15.19 -6.11
CA SER A 178 -5.25 -16.55 -5.60
C SER A 178 -4.44 -17.43 -6.54
N THR A 179 -3.61 -18.31 -5.98
CA THR A 179 -2.77 -19.27 -6.73
C THR A 179 -3.58 -20.42 -7.32
N HIS A 180 -4.78 -20.67 -6.79
CA HIS A 180 -5.74 -21.67 -7.22
C HIS A 180 -7.11 -21.06 -7.57
N THR A 181 -7.99 -21.84 -8.19
CA THR A 181 -9.40 -21.48 -8.40
C THR A 181 -10.09 -21.29 -7.06
N VAL A 182 -10.98 -20.29 -6.97
CA VAL A 182 -11.85 -20.10 -5.80
C VAL A 182 -13.31 -20.26 -6.18
N HIS A 183 -14.08 -20.73 -5.22
CA HIS A 183 -15.53 -20.73 -5.24
C HIS A 183 -15.97 -19.83 -4.09
N ASN A 184 -16.88 -18.91 -4.39
CA ASN A 184 -17.48 -18.12 -3.34
C ASN A 184 -18.56 -18.95 -2.63
N GLU A 185 -18.64 -18.76 -1.33
CA GLU A 185 -19.60 -19.39 -0.44
C GLU A 185 -20.50 -18.32 0.20
N TYR A 186 -21.67 -18.74 0.67
CA TYR A 186 -22.67 -17.84 1.24
C TYR A 186 -22.92 -18.20 2.70
N ASP A 187 -22.82 -17.20 3.57
CA ASP A 187 -23.21 -17.27 4.97
C ASP A 187 -24.62 -16.65 5.13
N TYR A 188 -25.57 -17.45 5.61
CA TYR A 188 -26.93 -17.01 5.93
C TYR A 188 -27.03 -16.77 7.43
N PHE A 189 -27.23 -15.51 7.82
CA PHE A 189 -27.24 -15.13 9.23
C PHE A 189 -28.54 -14.41 9.58
N THR A 190 -28.93 -14.56 10.85
CA THR A 190 -30.08 -13.88 11.43
C THR A 190 -29.65 -12.94 12.54
N ALA A 191 -30.42 -11.88 12.78
CA ALA A 191 -30.35 -11.11 14.02
C ALA A 191 -31.64 -11.34 14.80
N VAL A 192 -31.50 -11.80 16.04
CA VAL A 192 -32.62 -12.07 16.95
C VAL A 192 -32.87 -10.84 17.80
N ASP A 193 -34.13 -10.54 18.09
CA ASP A 193 -34.52 -9.48 19.02
C ASP A 193 -34.68 -10.08 20.42
N ASP A 194 -33.84 -9.66 21.37
CA ASP A 194 -33.86 -10.16 22.75
C ASP A 194 -35.11 -9.71 23.54
N CYS A 195 -35.85 -8.70 23.05
CA CYS A 195 -37.01 -8.10 23.73
C CYS A 195 -38.37 -8.57 23.18
N SER A 196 -38.42 -9.45 22.19
CA SER A 196 -39.69 -9.92 21.61
C SER A 196 -40.50 -10.75 22.61
N GLN A 197 -41.74 -10.33 22.89
CA GLN A 197 -42.68 -11.06 23.75
C GLN A 197 -43.46 -12.11 22.94
N ASP A 198 -43.31 -13.38 23.33
CA ASP A 198 -44.03 -14.60 22.91
C ASP A 198 -43.72 -15.23 21.53
N GLU A 199 -43.39 -16.54 21.60
CA GLU A 199 -43.40 -17.70 20.67
C GLU A 199 -43.13 -17.56 19.15
N GLU A 200 -43.11 -16.36 18.57
CA GLU A 200 -42.56 -16.14 17.23
C GLU A 200 -41.06 -15.88 17.35
N ALA A 201 -40.28 -16.95 17.41
CA ALA A 201 -38.83 -16.93 17.18
C ALA A 201 -38.51 -16.58 15.71
N GLY A 202 -39.13 -15.51 15.18
CA GLY A 202 -38.87 -14.97 13.87
C GLY A 202 -37.54 -14.23 13.86
N ALA A 203 -36.75 -14.45 12.82
CA ALA A 203 -35.54 -13.66 12.61
C ALA A 203 -35.92 -12.19 12.41
N GLY A 204 -35.55 -11.30 13.36
CA GLY A 204 -35.75 -9.86 13.25
C GLY A 204 -35.03 -9.25 12.04
N HIS A 205 -34.01 -9.95 11.53
CA HIS A 205 -33.39 -9.70 10.23
C HIS A 205 -32.83 -11.01 9.65
N LEU A 206 -32.92 -11.19 8.34
CA LEU A 206 -32.21 -12.23 7.59
C LEU A 206 -31.28 -11.55 6.58
N GLY A 207 -30.00 -11.92 6.60
CA GLY A 207 -28.99 -11.41 5.69
C GLY A 207 -28.14 -12.51 5.08
N THR A 208 -27.48 -12.18 3.98
CA THR A 208 -26.49 -13.06 3.34
C THR A 208 -25.17 -12.32 3.17
N VAL A 209 -24.05 -12.96 3.51
CA VAL A 209 -22.71 -12.48 3.21
C VAL A 209 -21.98 -13.50 2.36
N GLU A 210 -21.38 -13.05 1.27
CA GLU A 210 -20.52 -13.90 0.46
C GLU A 210 -19.06 -13.82 0.95
N PHE A 211 -18.38 -14.96 0.97
CA PHE A 211 -16.99 -15.08 1.42
C PHE A 211 -16.24 -16.14 0.61
N ASN A 212 -14.91 -16.15 0.71
CA ASN A 212 -14.07 -17.25 0.22
C ASN A 212 -12.82 -17.42 1.08
N SER A 213 -12.11 -18.52 0.88
CA SER A 213 -10.76 -18.74 1.39
C SER A 213 -9.78 -18.91 0.23
N SER A 214 -8.53 -18.48 0.41
CA SER A 214 -7.55 -18.55 -0.68
C SER A 214 -6.10 -18.48 -0.22
N THR A 215 -5.23 -19.20 -0.93
CA THR A 215 -3.80 -18.94 -0.95
C THR A 215 -3.52 -17.83 -1.96
N MET A 216 -3.01 -16.69 -1.48
CA MET A 216 -2.82 -15.47 -2.25
C MET A 216 -1.36 -15.27 -2.63
N TYR A 217 -1.13 -14.94 -3.90
CA TYR A 217 0.10 -14.35 -4.38
C TYR A 217 0.00 -12.83 -4.41
N ARG A 218 1.00 -12.17 -3.83
CA ARG A 218 1.12 -10.71 -3.77
C ARG A 218 2.50 -10.30 -4.29
N PHE A 219 2.54 -9.19 -5.02
CA PHE A 219 3.77 -8.66 -5.60
C PHE A 219 3.84 -7.14 -5.45
N ALA A 220 5.01 -6.63 -5.12
CA ALA A 220 5.36 -5.22 -5.25
C ALA A 220 6.83 -5.10 -5.70
N THR A 221 7.14 -3.97 -6.31
CA THR A 221 8.52 -3.62 -6.69
C THR A 221 8.81 -2.16 -6.36
N ILE A 222 10.06 -1.87 -6.00
CA ILE A 222 10.56 -0.54 -5.65
C ILE A 222 11.65 -0.16 -6.64
N ASN A 223 11.52 1.01 -7.28
CA ASN A 223 12.60 1.64 -8.02
C ASN A 223 13.53 2.37 -7.03
N VAL A 224 14.67 1.74 -6.72
CA VAL A 224 15.60 2.24 -5.69
C VAL A 224 16.27 3.55 -6.10
N PRO A 225 16.76 3.74 -7.34
CA PRO A 225 17.30 5.02 -7.78
C PRO A 225 16.31 6.17 -7.61
N GLU A 226 15.09 6.03 -8.11
CA GLU A 226 14.08 7.10 -8.00
C GLU A 226 13.70 7.36 -6.54
N LEU A 227 13.65 6.33 -5.68
CA LEU A 227 13.44 6.53 -4.24
C LEU A 227 14.61 7.30 -3.63
N SER A 228 15.84 6.97 -3.99
CA SER A 228 17.05 7.61 -3.50
C SER A 228 17.14 9.09 -3.86
N ASP A 229 16.63 9.49 -5.03
CA ASP A 229 16.56 10.90 -5.42
C ASP A 229 15.73 11.74 -4.44
N TYR A 230 14.83 11.12 -3.66
CA TYR A 230 14.00 11.80 -2.67
C TYR A 230 14.50 11.66 -1.22
N VAL A 231 15.06 10.51 -0.84
CA VAL A 231 15.39 10.20 0.57
C VAL A 231 16.89 10.07 0.85
N GLY A 232 17.74 10.13 -0.18
CA GLY A 232 19.20 10.09 -0.06
C GLY A 232 19.71 8.90 0.75
N THR A 233 20.47 9.18 1.81
CA THR A 233 21.10 8.17 2.66
C THR A 233 20.10 7.27 3.42
N GLU A 234 18.83 7.68 3.58
CA GLU A 234 17.81 6.89 4.25
C GLU A 234 17.15 5.84 3.32
N THR A 235 17.64 5.66 2.09
CA THR A 235 17.03 4.76 1.10
C THR A 235 16.91 3.32 1.59
N GLY A 236 17.96 2.75 2.19
CA GLY A 236 17.91 1.38 2.70
C GLY A 236 16.84 1.20 3.78
N LYS A 237 16.72 2.17 4.69
CA LYS A 237 15.69 2.18 5.74
C LYS A 237 14.29 2.35 5.15
N ALA A 238 14.10 3.24 4.17
CA ALA A 238 12.82 3.41 3.49
C ALA A 238 12.36 2.12 2.79
N VAL A 239 13.27 1.43 2.10
CA VAL A 239 13.01 0.11 1.49
C VAL A 239 12.64 -0.91 2.57
N ARG A 240 13.43 -1.01 3.64
CA ARG A 240 13.18 -1.91 4.76
C ARG A 240 11.78 -1.74 5.35
N GLU A 241 11.44 -0.51 5.73
CA GLU A 241 10.15 -0.19 6.36
C GLU A 241 8.97 -0.42 5.42
N PHE A 242 9.12 -0.14 4.12
CA PHE A 242 8.11 -0.49 3.13
C PHE A 242 7.86 -2.00 3.09
N LEU A 243 8.92 -2.81 2.98
CA LEU A 243 8.80 -4.26 2.87
C LEU A 243 8.20 -4.87 4.14
N GLU A 244 8.63 -4.38 5.30
CA GLU A 244 8.08 -4.84 6.57
C GLU A 244 6.59 -4.47 6.71
N ALA A 245 6.21 -3.25 6.34
CA ALA A 245 4.81 -2.84 6.27
C ALA A 245 4.00 -3.67 5.25
N PHE A 246 4.60 -4.00 4.10
CA PHE A 246 3.98 -4.88 3.11
C PHE A 246 3.73 -6.25 3.73
N ILE A 247 4.72 -6.87 4.36
CA ILE A 247 4.63 -8.22 4.96
C ILE A 247 3.55 -8.30 6.05
N TYR A 248 3.53 -7.35 6.99
CA TYR A 248 2.70 -7.45 8.21
C TYR A 248 1.33 -6.75 8.14
N SER A 249 1.09 -5.89 7.16
CA SER A 249 -0.22 -5.25 6.99
C SER A 249 -1.23 -6.20 6.34
N MET A 250 -2.52 -5.93 6.55
CA MET A 250 -3.63 -6.63 5.88
C MET A 250 -4.86 -5.70 5.75
N PRO A 251 -5.66 -5.80 4.67
CA PRO A 251 -6.91 -5.06 4.57
C PRO A 251 -7.89 -5.43 5.69
N THR A 252 -8.49 -4.42 6.31
CA THR A 252 -9.38 -4.56 7.47
C THR A 252 -10.84 -4.82 7.09
N GLY A 253 -11.09 -5.32 5.88
CA GLY A 253 -12.46 -5.54 5.38
C GLY A 253 -13.11 -6.72 6.09
N LYS A 254 -14.26 -6.48 6.75
CA LYS A 254 -15.00 -7.52 7.50
C LYS A 254 -14.13 -8.29 8.52
N GLU A 255 -13.05 -7.67 8.98
CA GLU A 255 -12.07 -8.25 9.91
C GLU A 255 -12.72 -8.69 11.23
N ASN A 256 -13.56 -7.84 11.83
CA ASN A 256 -14.22 -8.17 13.10
C ASN A 256 -15.19 -9.35 13.01
N THR A 257 -15.79 -9.59 11.84
CA THR A 257 -16.76 -10.67 11.64
C THR A 257 -16.11 -12.00 11.25
N PHE A 258 -14.90 -11.97 10.65
CA PHE A 258 -14.22 -13.17 10.15
C PHE A 258 -12.87 -13.48 10.82
N ALA A 259 -12.35 -12.61 11.69
CA ALA A 259 -11.05 -12.76 12.36
C ALA A 259 -9.92 -13.18 11.40
N ASN A 260 -9.80 -12.47 10.29
CA ASN A 260 -9.09 -12.94 9.09
C ASN A 260 -7.60 -12.56 9.01
N ARG A 261 -6.97 -12.14 10.11
CA ARG A 261 -5.54 -11.75 10.09
C ARG A 261 -4.64 -12.98 10.01
N THR A 262 -3.72 -12.98 9.05
CA THR A 262 -2.68 -14.02 8.90
C THR A 262 -1.33 -13.40 8.57
N LEU A 263 -0.28 -14.21 8.66
CA LEU A 263 1.06 -13.88 8.18
C LEU A 263 1.37 -14.67 6.90
N PRO A 264 2.26 -14.17 6.03
CA PRO A 264 2.80 -14.95 4.93
C PRO A 264 3.49 -16.23 5.39
N PHE A 265 3.27 -17.34 4.68
CA PHE A 265 4.02 -18.58 4.91
C PHE A 265 5.28 -18.65 4.05
N ALA A 266 5.35 -17.91 2.93
CA ALA A 266 6.54 -17.79 2.12
C ALA A 266 6.75 -16.37 1.59
N ILE A 267 8.01 -15.94 1.57
CA ILE A 267 8.47 -14.63 1.12
C ILE A 267 9.72 -14.84 0.29
N TYR A 268 9.80 -14.16 -0.85
CA TYR A 268 10.99 -14.10 -1.69
C TYR A 268 11.24 -12.67 -2.10
N ILE A 269 12.39 -12.13 -1.72
CA ILE A 269 12.81 -10.76 -2.02
C ILE A 269 14.03 -10.82 -2.92
N THR A 270 14.05 -10.03 -3.99
CA THR A 270 15.18 -9.97 -4.90
C THR A 270 15.64 -8.54 -5.14
N VAL A 271 16.95 -8.37 -5.29
CA VAL A 271 17.57 -7.13 -5.76
C VAL A 271 18.06 -7.39 -7.18
N ARG A 272 17.61 -6.55 -8.10
CA ARG A 272 17.82 -6.72 -9.54
C ARG A 272 18.47 -5.47 -10.12
N ASN A 273 19.40 -5.65 -11.06
CA ASN A 273 20.11 -4.57 -11.74
C ASN A 273 19.62 -4.34 -13.18
N ASP A 274 18.52 -5.00 -13.56
CA ASP A 274 17.96 -5.00 -14.91
C ASP A 274 16.56 -4.36 -14.94
N GLN A 275 15.52 -5.14 -14.63
CA GLN A 275 14.11 -4.76 -14.65
C GLN A 275 13.37 -5.51 -13.53
N PRO A 276 12.24 -4.95 -13.02
CA PRO A 276 11.41 -5.67 -12.08
C PRO A 276 10.69 -6.84 -12.77
N ILE A 277 10.57 -7.98 -12.09
CA ILE A 277 9.95 -9.18 -12.65
C ILE A 277 8.84 -9.69 -11.73
N ASN A 278 7.60 -9.61 -12.22
CA ASN A 278 6.47 -10.23 -11.55
C ASN A 278 6.36 -11.73 -11.93
N LEU A 279 6.42 -12.60 -10.94
CA LEU A 279 6.35 -14.06 -11.12
C LEU A 279 4.90 -14.61 -11.12
N CYS A 280 3.88 -13.79 -11.40
CA CYS A 280 2.49 -14.23 -11.43
C CYS A 280 2.23 -15.38 -12.41
N GLY A 281 3.06 -15.51 -13.46
CA GLY A 281 3.01 -16.60 -14.44
C GLY A 281 3.13 -18.00 -13.82
N ALA A 282 3.71 -18.12 -12.62
CA ALA A 282 3.73 -19.36 -11.84
C ALA A 282 2.33 -19.92 -11.55
N PHE A 283 1.31 -19.06 -11.57
CA PHE A 283 -0.07 -19.38 -11.21
C PHE A 283 -1.05 -19.23 -12.38
N GLU A 284 -0.54 -19.05 -13.60
CA GLU A 284 -1.36 -19.05 -14.82
C GLU A 284 -2.18 -20.34 -14.84
N ARG A 285 -1.51 -21.49 -14.81
CA ARG A 285 -2.17 -22.76 -14.53
C ARG A 285 -2.62 -22.78 -13.06
N PRO A 286 -3.91 -22.94 -12.75
CA PRO A 286 -4.37 -23.00 -11.36
C PRO A 286 -3.70 -24.14 -10.61
N VAL A 287 -3.11 -23.81 -9.46
CA VAL A 287 -2.52 -24.79 -8.55
C VAL A 287 -3.63 -25.72 -8.07
N LYS A 288 -3.35 -27.02 -8.13
CA LYS A 288 -4.22 -28.05 -7.54
C LYS A 288 -3.77 -28.29 -6.10
N ALA A 289 -4.71 -28.53 -5.19
CA ALA A 289 -4.39 -28.89 -3.83
C ALA A 289 -3.51 -30.16 -3.82
N GLY A 290 -2.45 -30.14 -3.01
CA GLY A 290 -1.70 -31.32 -2.63
C GLY A 290 -2.43 -32.12 -1.54
N GLN A 291 -1.76 -33.10 -0.94
CA GLN A 291 -2.32 -33.84 0.21
C GLN A 291 -2.49 -32.93 1.43
N ASP A 292 -1.60 -31.94 1.59
CA ASP A 292 -1.56 -31.00 2.72
C ASP A 292 -2.16 -29.62 2.37
N GLY A 293 -3.00 -29.55 1.33
CA GLY A 293 -3.66 -28.31 0.91
C GLY A 293 -2.87 -27.52 -0.15
N TYR A 294 -3.02 -26.20 -0.15
CA TYR A 294 -2.52 -25.33 -1.23
C TYR A 294 -1.16 -24.68 -0.98
N GLU A 295 -0.70 -24.56 0.27
CA GLU A 295 0.51 -23.79 0.60
C GLU A 295 1.75 -24.37 -0.07
N GLU A 296 2.07 -25.64 0.22
CA GLU A 296 3.25 -26.31 -0.33
C GLU A 296 3.21 -26.39 -1.86
N ALA A 297 2.05 -26.74 -2.43
CA ALA A 297 1.89 -26.83 -3.88
C ALA A 297 2.08 -25.47 -4.57
N SER A 298 1.62 -24.38 -3.93
CA SER A 298 1.80 -23.02 -4.44
C SER A 298 3.24 -22.56 -4.33
N GLU A 299 3.90 -22.84 -3.21
CA GLU A 299 5.32 -22.51 -3.01
C GLU A 299 6.21 -23.25 -4.02
N LYS A 300 5.92 -24.54 -4.25
CA LYS A 300 6.63 -25.34 -5.24
C LYS A 300 6.46 -24.81 -6.66
N ALA A 301 5.22 -24.51 -7.06
CA ALA A 301 4.94 -23.94 -8.39
C ALA A 301 5.66 -22.61 -8.61
N PHE A 302 5.70 -21.76 -7.56
CA PHE A 302 6.45 -20.50 -7.57
C PHE A 302 7.94 -20.71 -7.82
N VAL A 303 8.56 -21.61 -7.05
CA VAL A 303 10.00 -21.91 -7.12
C VAL A 303 10.39 -22.50 -8.47
N GLU A 304 9.63 -23.48 -8.96
CA GLU A 304 9.89 -24.12 -10.26
C GLU A 304 9.82 -23.09 -11.40
N TYR A 305 8.78 -22.25 -11.40
CA TYR A 305 8.63 -21.19 -12.39
C TYR A 305 9.76 -20.16 -12.32
N ALA A 306 10.15 -19.71 -11.12
CA ALA A 306 11.23 -18.75 -10.94
C ALA A 306 12.56 -19.30 -11.51
N LYS A 307 12.92 -20.55 -11.19
CA LYS A 307 14.13 -21.21 -11.72
C LYS A 307 14.11 -21.31 -13.23
N GLU A 308 12.99 -21.77 -13.79
CA GLU A 308 12.83 -21.92 -15.23
C GLU A 308 12.95 -20.57 -15.94
N LEU A 309 12.28 -19.53 -15.42
CA LEU A 309 12.31 -18.19 -15.99
C LEU A 309 13.73 -17.61 -15.96
N TYR A 310 14.39 -17.66 -14.80
CA TYR A 310 15.75 -17.14 -14.66
C TYR A 310 16.76 -17.89 -15.54
N THR A 311 16.58 -19.20 -15.72
CA THR A 311 17.43 -20.00 -16.61
C THR A 311 17.19 -19.64 -18.08
N LYS A 312 15.93 -19.48 -18.51
CA LYS A 312 15.58 -19.17 -19.90
C LYS A 312 16.04 -17.78 -20.32
N TYR A 313 15.92 -16.79 -19.45
CA TYR A 313 16.28 -15.40 -19.75
C TYR A 313 17.72 -15.05 -19.34
N GLY A 314 18.41 -15.91 -18.58
CA GLY A 314 19.76 -15.63 -18.08
C GLY A 314 19.81 -14.43 -17.12
N ASN A 315 18.71 -14.17 -16.40
CA ASN A 315 18.49 -12.96 -15.61
C ASN A 315 18.22 -13.27 -14.14
N ALA A 316 19.04 -14.13 -13.54
CA ALA A 316 19.01 -14.33 -12.09
C ALA A 316 19.21 -12.99 -11.35
N PRO A 317 18.55 -12.79 -10.20
CA PRO A 317 18.73 -11.56 -9.43
C PRO A 317 20.17 -11.43 -8.90
N ALA A 318 20.62 -10.19 -8.67
CA ALA A 318 21.94 -9.92 -8.12
C ALA A 318 22.05 -10.38 -6.66
N TYR A 319 20.96 -10.17 -5.90
CA TYR A 319 20.80 -10.68 -4.54
C TYR A 319 19.40 -11.27 -4.38
N SER A 320 19.29 -12.32 -3.57
CA SER A 320 18.02 -12.91 -3.18
C SER A 320 18.01 -13.22 -1.69
N PHE A 321 16.82 -13.11 -1.11
CA PHE A 321 16.56 -13.43 0.29
C PHE A 321 15.19 -14.09 0.38
N GLY A 322 14.98 -14.97 1.35
CA GLY A 322 13.69 -15.63 1.44
C GLY A 322 13.39 -16.31 2.76
N MET A 323 12.12 -16.66 2.89
CA MET A 323 11.55 -17.45 3.98
C MET A 323 10.53 -18.39 3.35
N GLY A 324 10.53 -19.65 3.75
CA GLY A 324 9.65 -20.68 3.19
C GLY A 324 10.38 -22.01 3.06
N ASN A 325 9.62 -23.10 2.99
CA ASN A 325 10.17 -24.45 2.94
C ASN A 325 10.86 -24.70 1.59
N GLN A 326 10.18 -24.42 0.49
CA GLN A 326 10.66 -24.62 -0.88
C GLN A 326 11.51 -23.44 -1.38
N ILE A 327 11.31 -22.23 -0.83
CA ILE A 327 12.11 -21.03 -1.15
C ILE A 327 13.61 -21.25 -0.88
N SER A 328 13.97 -22.13 0.07
CA SER A 328 15.36 -22.54 0.36
C SER A 328 16.15 -23.02 -0.86
N SER A 329 15.44 -23.47 -1.90
CA SER A 329 16.05 -23.94 -3.14
C SER A 329 16.34 -22.81 -4.16
N LEU A 330 15.89 -21.58 -3.89
CA LEU A 330 16.21 -20.36 -4.65
C LEU A 330 17.26 -19.48 -3.94
N THR A 331 17.30 -19.53 -2.61
CA THR A 331 18.10 -18.61 -1.78
C THR A 331 18.29 -19.16 -0.37
N GLU A 332 19.34 -18.71 0.33
CA GLU A 332 19.45 -18.91 1.78
C GLU A 332 18.22 -18.31 2.48
N THR A 333 17.65 -19.05 3.43
CA THR A 333 16.49 -18.62 4.20
C THR A 333 16.88 -18.13 5.59
N ALA A 334 16.14 -17.15 6.09
CA ALA A 334 16.30 -16.62 7.44
C ALA A 334 14.97 -16.10 8.00
N SER A 335 14.97 -15.61 9.24
CA SER A 335 13.80 -14.90 9.80
C SER A 335 13.57 -13.58 9.06
N VAL A 336 12.33 -13.11 9.00
CA VAL A 336 11.97 -11.85 8.33
C VAL A 336 12.82 -10.67 8.82
N PRO A 337 13.03 -10.44 10.14
CA PRO A 337 13.90 -9.35 10.59
C PRO A 337 15.33 -9.46 10.07
N ALA A 338 15.91 -10.67 10.08
CA ALA A 338 17.28 -10.90 9.61
C ALA A 338 17.41 -10.68 8.09
N ILE A 339 16.39 -11.06 7.31
CA ILE A 339 16.32 -10.77 5.87
C ILE A 339 16.34 -9.26 5.64
N LEU A 340 15.49 -8.52 6.36
CA LEU A 340 15.36 -7.08 6.21
C LEU A 340 16.65 -6.35 6.64
N ASP A 341 17.32 -6.78 7.71
CA ASP A 341 18.62 -6.23 8.14
C ASP A 341 19.72 -6.45 7.08
N LYS A 342 19.76 -7.65 6.48
CA LYS A 342 20.73 -7.97 5.41
C LYS A 342 20.43 -7.14 4.16
N LEU A 343 19.16 -7.02 3.77
CA LEU A 343 18.75 -6.27 2.59
C LEU A 343 19.07 -4.79 2.72
N GLU A 344 18.77 -4.17 3.88
CA GLU A 344 19.05 -2.76 4.13
C GLU A 344 20.54 -2.43 3.93
N LYS A 345 21.43 -3.29 4.40
CA LYS A 345 22.88 -3.17 4.17
C LYS A 345 23.22 -3.23 2.67
N VAL A 346 22.67 -4.20 1.95
CA VAL A 346 22.89 -4.34 0.50
C VAL A 346 22.41 -3.10 -0.26
N ILE A 347 21.25 -2.54 0.10
CA ILE A 347 20.75 -1.31 -0.54
C ILE A 347 21.64 -0.12 -0.21
N ASN A 348 22.05 0.05 1.04
CA ASN A 348 22.96 1.14 1.43
C ASN A 348 24.31 1.05 0.69
N GLU A 349 24.84 -0.15 0.47
CA GLU A 349 26.06 -0.37 -0.32
C GLU A 349 25.86 -0.03 -1.81
N GLN A 350 24.68 -0.30 -2.38
CA GLN A 350 24.37 -0.02 -3.78
C GLN A 350 24.05 1.44 -4.07
N VAL A 351 23.45 2.14 -3.10
CA VAL A 351 23.15 3.57 -3.20
C VAL A 351 24.41 4.39 -2.91
N GLY A 352 25.29 3.90 -2.02
CA GLY A 352 26.57 4.53 -1.64
C GLY A 352 26.38 5.82 -0.82
N PRO A 353 27.36 6.21 0.03
CA PRO A 353 27.40 7.58 0.54
C PRO A 353 27.62 8.50 -0.67
N GLU A 354 26.71 9.44 -0.88
CA GLU A 354 26.62 10.27 -2.10
C GLU A 354 27.95 10.84 -2.61
N LYS A 355 27.97 11.06 -3.92
CA LYS A 355 28.84 12.06 -4.57
C LYS A 355 28.52 13.46 -4.10
#